data_AF-A0A978UQH6-F1
#
_entry.id   AF-A0A978UQH6-F1
#
_cell.length_a   1.000
_cell.length_b   1.000
_cell.length_c   1.000
_cell.angle_alpha   90.00
_cell.angle_beta   90.00
_cell.angle_gamma   90.00
#
_symmetry.space_group_name_H-M   'P 1'
#
loop_
_entity.id
_entity.type
_entity.pdbx_description
1 polymer ?
#
loop_
_entity_poly.entity_id
_entity_poly.type
_entity_poly.pdbx_seq_one_letter_code
_entity_poly.pdbx_strand_id
1 'polypeptide(L)'
;MKKQTIEGEGNKGRSNEGSKSINMKNRNWKPKEKKKMRGLSLEAFANAKSGCYNPSTIKKQREFYKNAKYVKKYKKSIKQQSQQNEVSTAIRPYEDDKKTEDGREMDMEKKKKRKKNSLTLRQLYEKKHEEEVKKRREREAIIQAKKEEREKAQARRKATRENMLKKTRSGQPVMKYRIEHILDSLQDATRNGDGKTH
;
A
#
# COMPACT_ATOMS: atom_id res chain seq x y z
N MET A 1 -70.69 -29.19 -19.56
CA MET A 1 -70.09 -29.41 -20.90
C MET A 1 -68.84 -28.56 -21.03
N LYS A 2 -67.66 -29.19 -21.07
CA LYS A 2 -66.44 -28.71 -21.73
C LYS A 2 -65.60 -29.96 -21.99
N LYS A 3 -65.34 -30.25 -23.26
CA LYS A 3 -64.54 -31.38 -23.75
C LYS A 3 -63.16 -30.87 -24.18
N GLN A 4 -62.26 -31.85 -24.35
CA GLN A 4 -60.99 -31.87 -25.13
C GLN A 4 -59.71 -31.48 -24.36
N THR A 5 -58.56 -32.16 -24.43
CA THR A 5 -58.06 -33.48 -24.95
C THR A 5 -56.61 -33.59 -24.40
N ILE A 6 -56.25 -34.67 -23.69
CA ILE A 6 -55.22 -35.69 -23.97
C ILE A 6 -53.99 -35.26 -24.80
N GLU A 7 -52.80 -35.47 -24.23
CA GLU A 7 -51.54 -36.05 -24.79
C GLU A 7 -50.41 -35.71 -23.78
N GLY A 8 -49.47 -36.54 -23.37
CA GLY A 8 -49.05 -37.89 -23.70
C GLY A 8 -47.90 -38.26 -22.73
N GLU A 9 -47.71 -39.55 -22.54
CA GLU A 9 -46.82 -40.21 -21.57
C GLU A 9 -45.34 -39.86 -21.72
N GLY A 10 -44.55 -39.94 -20.65
CA GLY A 10 -43.48 -40.94 -20.66
C GLY A 10 -42.46 -40.73 -19.55
N ASN A 11 -42.28 -41.78 -18.77
CA ASN A 11 -41.60 -41.84 -17.48
C ASN A 11 -40.15 -42.37 -17.66
N LYS A 12 -39.27 -41.98 -16.72
CA LYS A 12 -38.06 -42.70 -16.25
C LYS A 12 -36.90 -42.97 -17.22
N GLY A 13 -35.69 -42.71 -16.70
CA GLY A 13 -34.49 -43.42 -17.14
C GLY A 13 -33.18 -42.76 -16.72
N ARG A 14 -32.76 -42.94 -15.47
CA ARG A 14 -31.36 -42.83 -15.07
C ARG A 14 -30.60 -44.02 -15.66
N SER A 15 -29.47 -43.78 -16.33
CA SER A 15 -28.40 -44.78 -16.48
C SER A 15 -27.04 -44.09 -16.41
N ASN A 16 -26.24 -44.56 -15.45
CA ASN A 16 -24.80 -44.37 -15.38
C ASN A 16 -24.16 -45.29 -16.43
N GLU A 17 -23.24 -44.77 -17.23
CA GLU A 17 -22.30 -45.61 -17.98
C GLU A 17 -20.98 -44.86 -18.25
N GLY A 18 -19.93 -45.35 -17.59
CA GLY A 18 -18.69 -45.73 -18.26
C GLY A 18 -17.87 -44.67 -18.99
N SER A 19 -16.82 -44.23 -18.30
CA SER A 19 -15.49 -43.85 -18.81
C SER A 19 -15.22 -44.04 -20.31
N LYS A 20 -15.08 -42.93 -21.05
CA LYS A 20 -14.43 -42.91 -22.37
C LYS A 20 -13.18 -42.01 -22.33
N SER A 21 -12.06 -42.70 -22.13
CA SER A 21 -10.74 -42.49 -22.73
C SER A 21 -10.36 -41.08 -23.23
N ILE A 22 -9.25 -40.60 -22.64
CA ILE A 22 -8.32 -39.58 -23.08
C ILE A 22 -8.36 -39.31 -24.59
N ASN A 23 -8.71 -38.08 -24.97
CA ASN A 23 -8.28 -37.52 -26.25
C ASN A 23 -7.85 -36.07 -26.03
N MET A 24 -6.57 -35.88 -25.71
CA MET A 24 -5.95 -34.55 -25.71
C MET A 24 -5.79 -34.09 -27.16
N LYS A 25 -6.85 -33.50 -27.73
CA LYS A 25 -6.73 -32.76 -28.99
C LYS A 25 -5.88 -31.52 -28.75
N ASN A 26 -4.74 -31.51 -29.43
CA ASN A 26 -3.76 -30.44 -29.56
C ASN A 26 -4.44 -29.06 -29.59
N ARG A 27 -4.34 -28.33 -28.48
CA ARG A 27 -4.68 -26.91 -28.46
C ARG A 27 -3.54 -26.16 -29.14
N ASN A 28 -3.70 -25.89 -30.44
CA ASN A 28 -2.89 -24.93 -31.16
C ASN A 28 -2.82 -23.62 -30.34
N TRP A 29 -1.67 -23.39 -29.72
CA TRP A 29 -1.38 -22.13 -29.03
C TRP A 29 -1.14 -21.09 -30.11
N LYS A 30 -2.20 -20.47 -30.62
CA LYS A 30 -2.04 -19.25 -31.41
C LYS A 30 -1.31 -18.24 -30.51
N PRO A 31 -0.18 -17.64 -30.95
CA PRO A 31 0.46 -16.60 -30.16
C PRO A 31 -0.57 -15.49 -29.97
N LYS A 32 -0.95 -15.23 -28.72
CA LYS A 32 -1.82 -14.11 -28.39
C LYS A 32 -1.12 -12.88 -28.94
N GLU A 33 -1.73 -12.26 -29.94
CA GLU A 33 -1.28 -10.98 -30.47
C GLU A 33 -0.95 -10.10 -29.28
N LYS A 34 0.31 -9.68 -29.20
CA LYS A 34 0.78 -8.74 -28.20
C LYS A 34 -0.15 -7.54 -28.34
N LYS A 35 -1.09 -7.37 -27.40
CA LYS A 35 -1.95 -6.19 -27.35
C LYS A 35 -0.99 -5.01 -27.44
N LYS A 36 -0.96 -4.35 -28.60
CA LYS A 36 -0.24 -3.11 -28.81
C LYS A 36 -0.57 -2.24 -27.61
N MET A 37 0.44 -1.67 -26.96
CA MET A 37 0.23 -0.80 -25.80
C MET A 37 -0.64 0.36 -26.26
N ARG A 38 -1.95 0.21 -26.10
CA ARG A 38 -2.92 1.26 -26.35
C ARG A 38 -2.59 2.31 -25.31
N GLY A 39 -2.15 3.48 -25.78
CA GLY A 39 -1.95 4.64 -24.93
C GLY A 39 -3.19 4.88 -24.07
N LEU A 40 -2.99 5.52 -22.92
CA LEU A 40 -4.08 5.90 -22.02
C LEU A 40 -5.23 6.51 -22.83
N SER A 41 -6.47 6.09 -22.56
CA SER A 41 -7.63 6.61 -23.29
C SER A 41 -7.67 8.14 -23.17
N LEU A 42 -8.22 8.80 -24.19
CA LEU A 42 -8.41 10.26 -24.16
C LEU A 42 -9.16 10.70 -22.89
N GLU A 43 -10.13 9.88 -22.48
CA GLU A 43 -10.85 10.01 -21.21
C GLU A 43 -9.94 9.91 -19.98
N ALA A 44 -8.97 9.00 -19.95
CA ALA A 44 -8.00 8.91 -18.85
C ALA A 44 -7.08 10.15 -18.78
N PHE A 45 -6.70 10.71 -19.93
CA PHE A 45 -5.95 11.98 -19.99
C PHE A 45 -6.79 13.18 -19.53
N ALA A 46 -8.06 13.26 -19.92
CA ALA A 46 -8.97 14.30 -19.47
C ALA A 46 -9.21 14.21 -17.95
N ASN A 47 -9.47 13.00 -17.44
CA ASN A 47 -9.69 12.75 -16.02
C ASN A 47 -8.44 12.98 -15.15
N ALA A 48 -7.24 12.84 -15.71
CA ALA A 48 -6.00 13.15 -15.01
C ALA A 48 -5.85 14.66 -14.70
N LYS A 49 -6.52 15.54 -15.46
CA LYS A 49 -6.50 16.99 -15.24
C LYS A 49 -7.69 17.49 -14.41
N SER A 50 -8.82 16.78 -14.43
CA SER A 50 -10.03 17.17 -13.68
C SER A 50 -10.11 16.58 -12.26
N GLY A 51 -9.35 15.53 -11.96
CA GLY A 51 -9.33 14.89 -10.65
C GLY A 51 -8.40 15.58 -9.66
N CYS A 52 -8.95 16.15 -8.58
CA CYS A 52 -8.13 16.57 -7.45
C CYS A 52 -7.39 15.36 -6.85
N TYR A 53 -6.09 15.48 -6.61
CA TYR A 53 -5.27 14.40 -6.07
C TYR A 53 -5.68 14.09 -4.63
N ASN A 54 -6.41 12.99 -4.44
CA ASN A 54 -6.76 12.49 -3.11
C ASN A 54 -5.85 11.31 -2.73
N PRO A 55 -4.88 11.49 -1.82
CA PRO A 55 -3.93 10.43 -1.45
C PRO A 55 -4.61 9.22 -0.81
N SER A 56 -5.75 9.41 -0.13
CA SER A 56 -6.48 8.35 0.55
C SER A 56 -7.14 7.37 -0.42
N THR A 57 -7.73 7.87 -1.51
CA THR A 57 -8.37 7.02 -2.53
C THR A 57 -7.33 6.23 -3.32
N ILE A 58 -6.21 6.87 -3.66
CA ILE A 58 -5.08 6.22 -4.34
C ILE A 58 -4.49 5.10 -3.48
N LYS A 59 -4.31 5.34 -2.17
CA LYS A 59 -3.84 4.32 -1.23
C LYS A 59 -4.80 3.13 -1.17
N LYS A 60 -6.10 3.39 -1.01
CA LYS A 60 -7.15 2.34 -1.01
C LYS A 60 -7.13 1.51 -2.28
N GLN A 61 -7.02 2.14 -3.45
CA GLN A 61 -7.00 1.43 -4.73
C GLN A 61 -5.75 0.55 -4.90
N ARG A 62 -4.58 1.06 -4.49
CA ARG A 62 -3.32 0.29 -4.50
C ARG A 62 -3.40 -0.93 -3.58
N GLU A 63 -3.92 -0.74 -2.38
CA GLU A 63 -4.10 -1.83 -1.40
C GLU A 63 -5.10 -2.87 -1.88
N PHE A 64 -6.25 -2.44 -2.41
CA PHE A 64 -7.25 -3.33 -2.99
C PHE A 64 -6.65 -4.22 -4.08
N TYR A 65 -5.90 -3.63 -5.02
CA TYR A 65 -5.26 -4.38 -6.10
C TYR A 65 -4.19 -5.36 -5.58
N LYS A 66 -3.40 -4.92 -4.60
CA LYS A 66 -2.38 -5.77 -3.95
C LYS A 66 -3.03 -6.97 -3.26
N ASN A 67 -4.12 -6.75 -2.54
CA ASN A 67 -4.87 -7.79 -1.84
C ASN A 67 -5.52 -8.76 -2.83
N ALA A 68 -6.18 -8.27 -3.87
CA ALA A 68 -6.76 -9.10 -4.92
C ALA A 68 -5.70 -10.01 -5.58
N LYS A 69 -4.49 -9.49 -5.79
CA LYS A 69 -3.35 -10.28 -6.30
C LYS A 69 -2.95 -11.39 -5.34
N TYR A 70 -2.89 -11.11 -4.03
CA TYR A 70 -2.58 -12.12 -3.02
C TYR A 70 -3.67 -13.19 -2.90
N VAL A 71 -4.95 -12.81 -2.87
CA VAL A 71 -6.06 -13.77 -2.87
C VAL A 71 -5.98 -14.68 -4.09
N LYS A 72 -5.71 -14.11 -5.28
CA LYS A 72 -5.56 -14.91 -6.51
C LYS A 72 -4.37 -15.86 -6.44
N LYS A 73 -3.24 -15.44 -5.85
CA LYS A 73 -2.07 -16.31 -5.63
C LYS A 73 -2.39 -17.44 -4.66
N TYR A 74 -3.01 -17.14 -3.53
CA TYR A 74 -3.40 -18.13 -2.53
C TYR A 74 -4.40 -19.16 -3.07
N LYS A 75 -5.43 -18.71 -3.79
CA LYS A 75 -6.36 -19.61 -4.47
C LYS A 75 -5.67 -20.53 -5.48
N LYS A 76 -4.60 -20.05 -6.13
CA LYS A 76 -3.79 -20.89 -7.03
C LYS A 76 -2.94 -21.91 -6.26
N SER A 77 -2.32 -21.52 -5.15
CA SER A 77 -1.52 -22.46 -4.35
C SER A 77 -2.38 -23.55 -3.73
N ILE A 78 -3.58 -23.24 -3.24
CA ILE A 78 -4.53 -24.26 -2.76
C ILE A 78 -4.85 -25.26 -3.87
N LYS A 79 -5.15 -24.79 -5.09
CA LYS A 79 -5.44 -25.68 -6.23
C LYS A 79 -4.25 -26.56 -6.62
N GLN A 80 -3.03 -26.05 -6.49
CA GLN A 80 -1.82 -26.84 -6.74
C GLN A 80 -1.63 -27.90 -5.67
N GLN A 81 -1.84 -27.56 -4.40
CA GLN A 81 -1.74 -28.50 -3.30
C GLN A 81 -2.81 -29.59 -3.36
N SER A 82 -4.06 -29.26 -3.72
CA SER A 82 -5.10 -30.28 -3.90
C SER A 82 -4.75 -31.26 -5.02
N GLN A 83 -4.22 -30.77 -6.14
CA GLN A 83 -3.76 -31.64 -7.24
C GLN A 83 -2.55 -32.49 -6.85
N GLN A 84 -1.61 -31.97 -6.05
CA GLN A 84 -0.49 -32.76 -5.56
C GLN A 84 -0.92 -33.82 -4.54
N ASN A 85 -1.91 -33.54 -3.70
CA ASN A 85 -2.44 -34.51 -2.76
C ASN A 85 -3.20 -35.65 -3.48
N GLU A 86 -3.97 -35.34 -4.52
CA GLU A 86 -4.67 -36.35 -5.34
C GLU A 86 -3.69 -37.25 -6.12
N VAL A 87 -2.60 -36.69 -6.65
CA VAL A 87 -1.56 -37.44 -7.37
C VAL A 87 -0.63 -38.22 -6.42
N SER A 88 -0.33 -37.67 -5.23
CA SER A 88 0.57 -38.31 -4.26
C SER A 88 -0.07 -39.51 -3.55
N THR A 89 -1.39 -39.67 -3.56
CA THR A 89 -2.07 -40.88 -3.08
C THR A 89 -2.00 -42.05 -4.06
N ALA A 90 -1.60 -41.83 -5.32
CA ALA A 90 -1.69 -42.86 -6.37
C ALA A 90 -0.38 -43.63 -6.66
N ILE A 91 0.80 -43.17 -6.21
CA ILE A 91 2.07 -43.84 -6.55
C ILE A 91 3.10 -43.73 -5.40
N ARG A 92 3.35 -44.85 -4.72
CA ARG A 92 4.65 -45.17 -4.12
C ARG A 92 5.00 -46.64 -4.42
N PRO A 93 6.02 -46.90 -5.25
CA PRO A 93 6.94 -47.99 -5.02
C PRO A 93 8.16 -47.43 -4.28
N TYR A 94 8.51 -48.12 -3.21
CA TYR A 94 9.74 -47.96 -2.44
C TYR A 94 10.85 -48.72 -3.18
N GLU A 95 11.89 -48.02 -3.61
CA GLU A 95 13.15 -48.64 -4.02
C GLU A 95 14.28 -47.81 -3.41
N ASP A 96 14.92 -48.44 -2.43
CA ASP A 96 16.25 -48.17 -1.92
C ASP A 96 17.27 -48.47 -3.03
N ASP A 97 18.10 -47.51 -3.44
CA ASP A 97 19.43 -47.89 -3.94
C ASP A 97 20.45 -46.75 -4.06
N LYS A 98 21.68 -47.13 -3.71
CA LYS A 98 22.94 -46.38 -3.65
C LYS A 98 23.24 -45.56 -4.91
N LYS A 99 23.65 -44.30 -4.76
CA LYS A 99 24.48 -43.59 -5.77
C LYS A 99 25.50 -42.59 -5.18
N THR A 100 26.77 -42.99 -5.30
CA THR A 100 27.90 -42.28 -5.92
C THR A 100 28.34 -40.92 -5.35
N GLU A 101 29.62 -40.88 -4.99
CA GLU A 101 30.38 -39.85 -4.27
C GLU A 101 30.67 -38.56 -5.07
N ASP A 102 30.25 -38.49 -6.34
CA ASP A 102 30.68 -37.46 -7.31
C ASP A 102 29.76 -36.21 -7.39
N GLY A 103 28.72 -36.14 -6.55
CA GLY A 103 27.74 -35.04 -6.54
C GLY A 103 28.03 -33.92 -5.52
N ARG A 104 29.04 -34.07 -4.66
CA ARG A 104 29.23 -33.22 -3.47
C ARG A 104 29.84 -31.84 -3.79
N GLU A 105 30.72 -31.72 -4.77
CA GLU A 105 31.36 -30.45 -5.11
C GLU A 105 30.41 -29.43 -5.73
N MET A 106 29.52 -29.86 -6.63
CA MET A 106 28.53 -28.99 -7.27
C MET A 106 27.50 -28.41 -6.28
N ASP A 107 27.19 -29.11 -5.18
CA ASP A 107 26.25 -28.64 -4.16
C ASP A 107 26.89 -27.62 -3.20
N MET A 108 28.19 -27.77 -2.91
CA MET A 108 28.94 -26.84 -2.06
C MET A 108 29.08 -25.45 -2.70
N GLU A 109 29.32 -25.37 -4.01
CA GLU A 109 29.44 -24.08 -4.70
C GLU A 109 28.09 -23.35 -4.81
N LYS A 110 27.00 -24.08 -5.07
CA LYS A 110 25.63 -23.55 -5.06
C LYS A 110 25.23 -23.05 -3.66
N LYS A 111 25.60 -23.75 -2.59
CA LYS A 111 25.42 -23.31 -1.19
C LYS A 111 26.23 -22.04 -0.87
N LYS A 112 27.49 -21.95 -1.32
CA LYS A 112 28.32 -20.74 -1.16
C LYS A 112 27.74 -19.53 -1.92
N LYS A 113 27.27 -19.71 -3.16
CA LYS A 113 26.60 -18.65 -3.95
C LYS A 113 25.28 -18.20 -3.29
N ARG A 114 24.46 -19.14 -2.77
CA ARG A 114 23.23 -18.81 -2.01
C ARG A 114 23.53 -18.03 -0.72
N LYS A 115 24.57 -18.41 0.05
CA LYS A 115 25.01 -17.66 1.23
C LYS A 115 25.49 -16.24 0.87
N LYS A 116 26.30 -16.08 -0.17
CA LYS A 116 26.74 -14.75 -0.64
C LYS A 116 25.56 -13.86 -1.05
N ASN A 117 24.58 -14.40 -1.78
CA ASN A 117 23.37 -13.66 -2.16
C ASN A 117 22.46 -13.30 -0.96
N SER A 118 22.41 -14.14 0.07
CA SER A 118 21.68 -13.80 1.31
C SER A 118 22.35 -12.69 2.11
N LEU A 119 23.69 -12.64 2.09
CA LEU A 119 24.46 -11.59 2.76
C LEU A 119 24.26 -10.23 2.08
N THR A 120 24.27 -10.19 0.74
CA THR A 120 24.02 -8.96 -0.02
C THR A 120 22.59 -8.45 0.11
N LEU A 121 21.59 -9.34 0.22
CA LEU A 121 20.21 -8.95 0.47
C LEU A 121 20.03 -8.33 1.87
N ARG A 122 20.70 -8.90 2.88
CA ARG A 122 20.70 -8.37 4.25
C ARG A 122 21.33 -6.98 4.31
N GLN A 123 22.48 -6.79 3.66
CA GLN A 123 23.15 -5.50 3.58
C GLN A 123 22.29 -4.43 2.89
N LEU A 124 21.53 -4.80 1.85
CA LEU A 124 20.62 -3.87 1.17
C LEU A 124 19.46 -3.46 2.09
N TYR A 125 18.98 -4.39 2.91
CA TYR A 125 17.90 -4.14 3.87
C TYR A 125 18.37 -3.21 4.99
N GLU A 126 19.55 -3.48 5.58
CA GLU A 126 20.16 -2.66 6.62
C GLU A 126 20.39 -1.23 6.13
N LYS A 127 21.00 -1.05 4.95
CA LYS A 127 21.19 0.28 4.33
C LYS A 127 19.89 1.05 4.13
N LYS A 128 18.85 0.39 3.61
CA LYS A 128 17.54 1.03 3.42
C LYS A 128 16.91 1.44 4.75
N HIS A 129 17.06 0.62 5.77
CA HIS A 129 16.51 0.89 7.09
C HIS A 129 17.22 2.06 7.76
N GLU A 130 18.55 2.15 7.62
CA GLU A 130 19.34 3.28 8.11
C GLU A 130 18.94 4.60 7.45
N GLU A 131 18.76 4.61 6.13
CA GLU A 131 18.30 5.80 5.41
C GLU A 131 16.90 6.24 5.84
N GLU A 132 15.99 5.29 6.07
CA GLU A 132 14.65 5.59 6.53
C GLU A 132 14.65 6.16 7.96
N VAL A 133 15.47 5.60 8.86
CA VAL A 133 15.64 6.11 10.23
C VAL A 133 16.24 7.52 10.23
N LYS A 134 17.23 7.80 9.37
CA LYS A 134 17.79 9.15 9.21
C LYS A 134 16.74 10.15 8.74
N LYS A 135 15.96 9.81 7.71
CA LYS A 135 14.87 10.66 7.20
C LYS A 135 13.78 10.89 8.25
N ARG A 136 13.48 9.89 9.09
CA ARG A 136 12.53 10.06 10.21
C ARG A 136 13.09 11.03 11.25
N ARG A 137 14.34 10.85 11.66
CA ARG A 137 15.02 11.73 12.63
C ARG A 137 15.09 13.18 12.15
N GLU A 138 15.43 13.42 10.88
CA GLU A 138 15.45 14.77 10.29
C GLU A 138 14.06 15.42 10.31
N ARG A 139 13.01 14.67 9.95
CA ARG A 139 11.63 15.17 9.99
C ARG A 139 11.17 15.46 11.41
N GLU A 140 11.50 14.58 12.36
CA GLU A 140 11.18 14.76 13.76
C GLU A 140 11.88 15.99 14.33
N ALA A 141 13.15 16.24 13.97
CA ALA A 141 13.87 17.44 14.37
C ALA A 141 13.20 18.73 13.84
N ILE A 142 12.78 18.74 12.56
CA ILE A 142 12.05 19.89 11.98
C ILE A 142 10.72 20.11 12.69
N ILE A 143 9.98 19.04 13.00
CA ILE A 143 8.70 19.13 13.69
C ILE A 143 8.89 19.67 15.12
N GLN A 144 9.91 19.19 15.83
CA GLN A 144 10.23 19.65 17.19
C GLN A 144 10.63 21.14 17.18
N ALA A 145 11.52 21.55 16.28
CA ALA A 145 11.90 22.95 16.14
C ALA A 145 10.68 23.86 15.87
N LYS A 146 9.80 23.44 14.95
CA LYS A 146 8.55 24.17 14.66
C LYS A 146 7.58 24.18 15.84
N LYS A 147 7.54 23.11 16.63
CA LYS A 147 6.71 23.01 17.83
C LYS A 147 7.22 23.97 18.91
N GLU A 148 8.53 24.00 19.14
CA GLU A 148 9.17 24.89 20.11
C GLU A 148 8.98 26.36 19.72
N GLU A 149 9.13 26.71 18.44
CA GLU A 149 8.86 28.06 17.95
C GLU A 149 7.41 28.48 18.19
N ARG A 150 6.45 27.58 17.89
CA ARG A 150 5.02 27.81 18.16
C ARG A 150 4.75 27.98 19.64
N GLU A 151 5.36 27.17 20.49
CA GLU A 151 5.20 27.24 21.94
C GLU A 151 5.76 28.56 22.50
N LYS A 152 6.94 28.98 22.05
CA LYS A 152 7.52 30.29 22.38
C LYS A 152 6.61 31.44 21.94
N ALA A 153 6.08 31.40 20.72
CA ALA A 153 5.15 32.41 20.24
C ALA A 153 3.83 32.42 21.04
N GLN A 154 3.31 31.24 21.39
CA GLN A 154 2.12 31.13 22.23
C GLN A 154 2.37 31.62 23.67
N ALA A 155 3.52 31.30 24.26
CA ALA A 155 3.90 31.78 25.59
C ALA A 155 3.99 33.31 25.61
N ARG A 156 4.61 33.92 24.60
CA ARG A 156 4.62 35.38 24.42
C ARG A 156 3.20 35.96 24.34
N ARG A 157 2.33 35.38 23.50
CA ARG A 157 0.92 35.82 23.36
C ARG A 157 0.11 35.66 24.66
N LYS A 158 0.36 34.59 25.42
CA LYS A 158 -0.30 34.35 26.71
C LYS A 158 0.14 35.38 27.74
N ALA A 159 1.44 35.63 27.85
CA ALA A 159 2.00 36.61 28.77
C ALA A 159 1.49 38.03 28.47
N THR A 160 1.47 38.44 27.20
CA THR A 160 0.90 39.74 26.81
C THR A 160 -0.58 39.79 27.14
N ARG A 161 -1.36 38.76 26.79
CA ARG A 161 -2.80 38.70 27.14
C ARG A 161 -3.04 38.79 28.64
N GLU A 162 -2.26 38.07 29.44
CA GLU A 162 -2.38 38.08 30.90
C GLU A 162 -2.12 39.48 31.46
N ASN A 163 -1.05 40.14 31.01
CA ASN A 163 -0.76 41.52 31.40
C ASN A 163 -1.88 42.49 31.02
N MET A 164 -2.49 42.31 29.85
CA MET A 164 -3.61 43.13 29.37
C MET A 164 -4.92 42.90 30.12
N LEU A 165 -5.09 41.72 30.73
CA LEU A 165 -6.26 41.38 31.55
C LEU A 165 -6.11 41.81 33.02
N LYS A 166 -4.92 42.23 33.45
CA LYS A 166 -4.70 42.75 34.81
C LYS A 166 -5.54 44.00 35.04
N LYS A 167 -6.19 44.04 36.20
CA LYS A 167 -7.08 45.13 36.63
C LYS A 167 -6.61 45.75 37.94
N THR A 168 -6.90 47.03 38.12
CA THR A 168 -6.73 47.76 39.37
C THR A 168 -7.79 47.33 40.39
N ARG A 169 -7.68 47.82 41.64
CA ARG A 169 -8.68 47.53 42.70
C ARG A 169 -10.10 47.95 42.33
N SER A 170 -10.25 48.96 41.48
CA SER A 170 -11.54 49.44 40.95
C SER A 170 -12.03 48.69 39.70
N GLY A 171 -11.29 47.68 39.23
CA GLY A 171 -11.67 46.86 38.06
C GLY A 171 -11.27 47.44 36.70
N GLN A 172 -10.64 48.61 36.66
CA GLN A 172 -10.11 49.20 35.42
C GLN A 172 -8.86 48.45 34.96
N PRO A 173 -8.58 48.34 33.64
CA PRO A 173 -7.35 47.73 33.17
C PRO A 173 -6.12 48.51 33.69
N VAL A 174 -5.07 47.79 34.05
CA VAL A 174 -3.82 48.43 34.49
C VAL A 174 -3.19 49.15 33.30
N MET A 175 -3.22 50.49 33.35
CA MET A 175 -2.82 51.35 32.23
C MET A 175 -1.36 51.15 31.79
N LYS A 176 -0.46 50.77 32.70
CA LYS A 176 0.95 50.44 32.38
C LYS A 176 1.06 49.49 31.18
N TYR A 177 0.43 48.32 31.29
CA TYR A 177 0.51 47.29 30.25
C TYR A 177 -0.27 47.68 28.98
N ARG A 178 -1.36 48.44 29.13
CA ARG A 178 -2.16 48.90 27.99
C ARG A 178 -1.41 49.93 27.14
N ILE A 179 -0.73 50.87 27.79
CA ILE A 179 0.10 51.88 27.13
C ILE A 179 1.30 51.22 26.47
N GLU A 180 2.02 50.34 27.18
CA GLU A 180 3.14 49.56 26.60
C GLU A 180 2.73 48.87 25.30
N HIS A 181 1.58 48.16 25.28
CA HIS A 181 1.11 47.48 24.08
C HIS A 181 0.75 48.43 22.92
N ILE A 182 0.16 49.60 23.23
CA ILE A 182 -0.15 50.61 22.20
C ILE A 182 1.13 51.15 21.58
N LEU A 183 2.14 51.46 22.41
CA LEU A 183 3.44 51.95 21.95
C LEU A 183 4.16 50.90 21.09
N ASP A 184 4.19 49.64 21.52
CA ASP A 184 4.76 48.54 20.73
C ASP A 184 4.04 48.40 19.38
N SER A 185 2.70 48.47 19.37
CA SER A 185 1.90 48.36 18.14
C SER A 185 2.16 49.51 17.18
N LEU A 186 2.35 50.73 17.69
CA LEU A 186 2.70 51.90 16.89
C LEU A 186 4.11 51.78 16.33
N GLN A 187 5.07 51.33 17.14
CA GLN A 187 6.45 51.11 16.69
C GLN A 187 6.55 49.99 15.64
N ASP A 188 5.77 48.92 15.79
CA ASP A 188 5.68 47.86 14.79
C ASP A 188 4.99 48.37 13.52
N ALA A 189 3.96 49.23 13.64
CA ALA A 189 3.29 49.81 12.48
C ALA A 189 4.21 50.74 11.67
N THR A 190 5.05 51.54 12.33
CA THR A 190 6.04 52.39 11.64
C THR A 190 7.12 51.54 10.96
N ARG A 191 7.72 50.59 11.69
CA ARG A 191 8.74 49.67 11.14
C ARG A 191 8.25 48.86 9.94
N ASN A 192 6.98 48.44 9.94
CA ASN A 192 6.40 47.66 8.83
C ASN A 192 5.79 48.53 7.72
N GLY A 193 5.53 49.81 7.99
CA GLY A 193 5.00 50.79 7.03
C GLY A 193 6.07 51.30 6.06
N ASP A 194 7.31 51.45 6.51
CA ASP A 194 8.43 51.99 5.72
C ASP A 194 8.97 51.00 4.66
N GLY A 195 8.48 49.75 4.62
CA GLY A 195 8.84 48.72 3.65
C GLY A 195 7.87 48.54 2.49
N LYS A 196 6.82 49.38 2.39
CA LYS A 196 5.83 49.37 1.29
C LYS A 196 5.87 50.69 0.52
N THR A 197 6.99 50.96 -0.12
CA THR A 197 7.02 51.85 -1.31
C THR A 197 7.25 50.97 -2.52
N HIS A 198 6.25 50.94 -3.40
CA HIS A 198 6.33 50.36 -4.75
C HIS A 198 7.40 51.04 -5.60
#